data_AF-A0A7Y5PZW2-F1
#
_entry.id   AF-A0A7Y5PZW2-F1
#
_cell.length_a   1.000
_cell.length_b   1.000
_cell.length_c   1.000
_cell.angle_alpha   90.00
_cell.angle_beta   90.00
_cell.angle_gamma   90.00
#
_symmetry.space_group_name_H-M   'P 1'
#
loop_
_entity.id
_entity.type
_entity.pdbx_description
1 polymer ?
#
loop_
_entity_poly.entity_id
_entity_poly.type
_entity_poly.pdbx_seq_one_letter_code
_entity_poly.pdbx_strand_id
1 'polypeptide(L)'
;MNLRTSSRSILLASWLLAPAAPAAFAQWSSNPALNTPVSVLPGDHAVPKLAVTGDGRTWLGWFDNRSGSYGVYVQLLDASGNPQFAADGLLVSSNPQSTSLVDWDLECAANGDAVLVFTDTRAGTDLDVYAYRITQSGTFAWGANGVTLSQNGEFEASPNCAVLDNGSSVFTWGRTPSSGTGSIRVQVLDAAGTPQFPMDGFGISGLTNERPGFADVVAAPGGSYIVSFLRNIASFSSPRHIKAQKFDSSGTALWNSGTPVVVFDASAVPIAYWPVIEPDGTGGAAFAWHYAPGNVFQCFVQKLSASGAELFPHNGVAVSLEPNLMKLEPALTVLQPSGDLALCFHRRNTSQSQWGVGAQRIDGTTGLRLWTDNGVELEPVDSKNESFQRIVPYADGVICSWFDNPNTPLPDARVLAQRLDGAGNLVWPTGGVVVSSQAPALASKDDLEVGIDSSGVMRATWDDNRSDPSGDIYAQSLNSDGSLGLPPCGASTYCTGAPNSAGPGASIGFSGSVSVAQNALTLQVSGAIASTSGIFFYGPNATAALPFRNGFLCVGGGILRLPVVPTSPTGSASYSLDLTNPPVPQAQITAGSAWSFQFWYRDSAASPFFSNTSDALRATFCP
;
A
#
# COMPACT_ATOMS: atom_id res chain seq x y z
N MET A 1 51.56 -2.02 76.14
CA MET A 1 50.49 -1.10 76.60
C MET A 1 49.42 -1.06 75.51
N ASN A 2 48.29 -1.70 75.76
CA ASN A 2 46.96 -1.62 75.11
C ASN A 2 46.81 -1.59 73.56
N LEU A 3 46.37 -2.74 73.04
CA LEU A 3 45.17 -2.99 72.20
C LEU A 3 44.73 -1.91 71.17
N ARG A 4 44.62 -2.34 69.90
CA ARG A 4 43.33 -2.53 69.18
C ARG A 4 43.55 -3.09 67.77
N THR A 5 43.08 -4.31 67.54
CA THR A 5 42.90 -4.92 66.23
C THR A 5 41.57 -4.44 65.62
N SER A 6 41.60 -3.98 64.37
CA SER A 6 40.43 -3.55 63.59
C SER A 6 40.20 -4.55 62.47
N SER A 7 39.22 -5.44 62.64
CA SER A 7 38.68 -6.30 61.59
C SER A 7 37.90 -5.45 60.57
N ARG A 8 38.31 -5.44 59.29
CA ARG A 8 37.51 -4.91 58.19
C ARG A 8 36.82 -6.06 57.47
N SER A 9 35.50 -6.11 57.59
CA SER A 9 34.62 -7.02 56.86
C SER A 9 34.65 -6.71 55.36
N ILE A 10 34.95 -7.71 54.55
CA ILE A 10 34.84 -7.65 53.08
C ILE A 10 33.36 -7.94 52.74
N LEU A 11 32.63 -6.91 52.30
CA LEU A 11 31.32 -7.06 51.68
C LEU A 11 31.53 -7.54 50.25
N LEU A 12 31.26 -8.82 49.98
CA LEU A 12 31.04 -9.31 48.61
C LEU A 12 29.71 -8.72 48.13
N ALA A 13 29.78 -7.72 47.26
CA ALA A 13 28.64 -7.25 46.49
C ALA A 13 28.37 -8.27 45.38
N SER A 14 27.34 -9.09 45.56
CA SER A 14 26.78 -9.95 44.53
C SER A 14 26.17 -9.07 43.43
N TRP A 15 26.87 -8.90 42.31
CA TRP A 15 26.29 -8.30 41.12
C TRP A 15 25.30 -9.30 40.52
N LEU A 16 24.01 -9.12 40.82
CA LEU A 16 22.95 -9.72 40.01
C LEU A 16 23.06 -9.09 38.60
N LEU A 17 23.58 -9.88 37.66
CA LEU A 17 23.37 -9.64 36.24
C LEU A 17 21.85 -9.71 36.00
N ALA A 18 21.22 -8.53 35.91
CA ALA A 18 19.90 -8.44 35.32
C ALA A 18 20.02 -8.93 33.87
N PRO A 19 19.18 -9.87 33.40
CA PRO A 19 19.10 -10.12 31.97
C PRO A 19 18.71 -8.80 31.32
N ALA A 20 19.53 -8.33 30.37
CA ALA A 20 19.12 -7.25 29.48
C ALA A 20 17.85 -7.74 28.78
N ALA A 21 16.71 -7.12 29.10
CA ALA A 21 15.51 -7.33 28.32
C ALA A 21 15.87 -6.98 26.87
N PRO A 22 15.55 -7.83 25.87
CA PRO A 22 15.62 -7.38 24.49
C PRO A 22 14.76 -6.13 24.41
N ALA A 23 15.32 -5.04 23.86
CA ALA A 23 14.52 -3.88 23.55
C ALA A 23 13.36 -4.36 22.66
N ALA A 24 12.13 -4.25 23.15
CA ALA A 24 10.96 -4.51 22.34
C ALA A 24 10.91 -3.43 21.26
N PHE A 25 11.47 -3.71 20.08
CA PHE A 25 11.28 -2.87 18.89
C PHE A 25 9.87 -3.15 18.38
N ALA A 26 8.88 -2.43 18.90
CA ALA A 26 7.50 -2.69 18.53
C ALA A 26 6.67 -1.43 18.76
N GLN A 27 6.70 -0.53 17.78
CA GLN A 27 5.70 0.51 17.48
C GLN A 27 6.21 1.34 16.30
N TRP A 28 5.30 1.86 15.46
CA TRP A 28 5.66 2.87 14.46
C TRP A 28 6.37 4.05 15.13
N SER A 29 7.63 4.29 14.76
CA SER A 29 8.41 5.42 15.26
C SER A 29 7.78 6.75 14.85
N SER A 30 7.72 7.70 15.78
CA SER A 30 7.36 9.09 15.47
C SER A 30 8.57 9.96 15.10
N ASN A 31 9.78 9.37 15.06
CA ASN A 31 11.02 10.08 14.82
C ASN A 31 11.59 9.73 13.42
N PRO A 32 11.64 10.69 12.48
CA PRO A 32 12.15 10.44 11.13
C PRO A 32 13.65 10.11 11.08
N ALA A 33 14.40 10.32 12.17
CA ALA A 33 15.81 9.91 12.26
C ALA A 33 15.99 8.44 12.66
N LEU A 34 14.99 7.85 13.31
CA LEU A 34 15.05 6.45 13.74
C LEU A 34 14.30 5.54 12.78
N ASN A 35 13.10 5.96 12.35
CA ASN A 35 12.14 5.11 11.66
C ASN A 35 11.89 3.79 12.41
N THR A 36 11.10 2.89 11.83
CA THR A 36 10.79 1.58 12.44
C THR A 36 11.67 0.53 11.78
N PRO A 37 12.61 -0.09 12.50
CA PRO A 37 13.45 -1.14 11.92
C PRO A 37 12.59 -2.38 11.63
N VAL A 38 12.76 -2.97 10.44
CA VAL A 38 12.08 -4.20 10.01
C VAL A 38 13.07 -5.35 9.96
N SER A 39 14.23 -5.15 9.35
CA SER A 39 15.36 -6.07 9.38
C SER A 39 16.66 -5.27 9.45
N VAL A 40 17.42 -5.43 10.54
CA VAL A 40 18.66 -4.68 10.81
C VAL A 40 19.81 -5.58 11.26
N LEU A 41 19.75 -6.86 10.89
CA LEU A 41 20.82 -7.81 11.18
C LEU A 41 21.98 -7.62 10.20
N PRO A 42 23.20 -8.08 10.51
CA PRO A 42 24.27 -8.06 9.54
C PRO A 42 23.97 -8.92 8.30
N GLY A 43 24.07 -8.32 7.12
CA GLY A 43 23.78 -8.99 5.84
C GLY A 43 23.29 -8.01 4.78
N ASP A 44 23.29 -8.47 3.53
CA ASP A 44 22.72 -7.69 2.41
C ASP A 44 21.21 -7.87 2.38
N HIS A 45 20.47 -6.77 2.53
CA HIS A 45 19.01 -6.74 2.43
C HIS A 45 18.60 -5.81 1.28
N ALA A 46 17.86 -6.34 0.31
CA ALA A 46 17.59 -5.62 -0.93
C ALA A 46 16.19 -5.87 -1.49
N VAL A 47 15.76 -4.95 -2.36
CA VAL A 47 14.51 -5.02 -3.14
C VAL A 47 13.29 -5.25 -2.24
N PRO A 48 13.05 -4.40 -1.23
CA PRO A 48 11.87 -4.54 -0.39
C PRO A 48 10.58 -4.37 -1.20
N LYS A 49 9.53 -5.08 -0.78
CA LYS A 49 8.16 -4.91 -1.27
C LYS A 49 7.22 -4.71 -0.09
N LEU A 50 6.11 -4.02 -0.34
CA LEU A 50 5.14 -3.66 0.69
C LEU A 50 3.71 -3.82 0.19
N ALA A 51 2.87 -4.46 1.00
CA ALA A 51 1.44 -4.57 0.77
C ALA A 51 0.67 -4.21 2.05
N VAL A 52 -0.25 -3.25 1.95
CA VAL A 52 -1.02 -2.75 3.11
C VAL A 52 -2.43 -3.32 3.08
N THR A 53 -2.86 -3.93 4.18
CA THR A 53 -4.25 -4.39 4.32
C THR A 53 -5.18 -3.21 4.58
N GLY A 54 -6.46 -3.36 4.23
CA GLY A 54 -7.46 -2.33 4.52
C GLY A 54 -7.55 -1.96 6.00
N ASP A 55 -7.22 -2.86 6.92
CA ASP A 55 -7.22 -2.63 8.38
C ASP A 55 -5.87 -2.16 8.95
N GLY A 56 -4.91 -1.80 8.10
CA GLY A 56 -3.67 -1.14 8.48
C GLY A 56 -2.52 -2.06 8.86
N ARG A 57 -2.68 -3.39 8.78
CA ARG A 57 -1.54 -4.32 8.82
C ARG A 57 -0.70 -4.14 7.56
N THR A 58 0.58 -4.45 7.67
CA THR A 58 1.54 -4.22 6.59
C THR A 58 2.39 -5.45 6.41
N TRP A 59 2.29 -6.08 5.25
CA TRP A 59 3.25 -7.07 4.80
C TRP A 59 4.46 -6.34 4.22
N LEU A 60 5.64 -6.75 4.65
CA LEU A 60 6.92 -6.37 4.07
C LEU A 60 7.65 -7.64 3.69
N GLY A 61 8.33 -7.64 2.55
CA GLY A 61 9.25 -8.71 2.20
C GLY A 61 10.49 -8.19 1.53
N TRP A 62 11.57 -8.97 1.57
CA TRP A 62 12.89 -8.59 1.06
C TRP A 62 13.72 -9.82 0.72
N PHE A 63 14.75 -9.62 -0.11
CA PHE A 63 15.83 -10.58 -0.26
C PHE A 63 16.91 -10.34 0.78
N ASP A 64 17.52 -11.42 1.24
CA ASP A 64 18.43 -11.39 2.38
C ASP A 64 19.60 -12.36 2.21
N ASN A 65 20.83 -11.85 2.25
CA ASN A 65 22.04 -12.66 2.03
C ASN A 65 22.80 -13.00 3.33
N ARG A 66 22.20 -12.84 4.52
CA ARG A 66 22.89 -13.08 5.82
C ARG A 66 23.46 -14.48 5.96
N SER A 67 22.90 -15.46 5.25
CA SER A 67 23.34 -16.86 5.23
C SER A 67 24.40 -17.20 4.16
N GLY A 68 24.88 -16.21 3.40
CA GLY A 68 25.85 -16.40 2.30
C GLY A 68 25.24 -16.83 0.96
N SER A 69 23.90 -16.94 0.91
CA SER A 69 23.09 -16.98 -0.31
C SER A 69 21.77 -16.27 -0.02
N TYR A 70 21.19 -15.61 -1.02
CA TYR A 70 19.92 -14.90 -0.87
C TYR A 70 18.80 -15.86 -0.46
N GLY A 71 18.08 -15.52 0.60
CA GLY A 71 16.78 -16.05 0.96
C GLY A 71 15.70 -14.98 0.83
N VAL A 72 14.44 -15.41 0.73
CA VAL A 72 13.28 -14.52 0.70
C VAL A 72 12.65 -14.52 2.08
N TYR A 73 12.43 -13.35 2.66
CA TYR A 73 11.85 -13.18 3.99
C TYR A 73 10.63 -12.27 3.93
N VAL A 74 9.74 -12.43 4.91
CA VAL A 74 8.64 -11.49 5.16
C VAL A 74 8.49 -11.13 6.62
N GLN A 75 7.95 -9.96 6.88
CA GLN A 75 7.41 -9.56 8.17
C GLN A 75 5.96 -9.09 7.98
N LEU A 76 5.10 -9.42 8.93
CA LEU A 76 3.79 -8.78 9.05
C LEU A 76 3.86 -7.83 10.24
N LEU A 77 3.60 -6.56 10.02
CA LEU A 77 3.39 -5.57 11.08
C LEU A 77 1.89 -5.43 11.32
N ASP A 78 1.47 -5.35 12.59
CA ASP A 78 0.10 -4.92 12.89
C ASP A 78 -0.09 -3.41 12.59
N ALA A 79 -1.31 -2.91 12.74
CA ALA A 79 -1.61 -1.50 12.52
C ALA A 79 -0.78 -0.55 13.39
N SER A 80 -0.28 -1.01 14.55
CA SER A 80 0.59 -0.26 15.44
C SER A 80 2.08 -0.35 15.11
N GLY A 81 2.47 -1.17 14.13
CA GLY A 81 3.86 -1.36 13.73
C GLY A 81 4.57 -2.45 14.54
N ASN A 82 3.83 -3.32 15.23
CA ASN A 82 4.42 -4.43 15.97
C ASN A 82 4.61 -5.64 15.05
N PRO A 83 5.80 -6.27 15.03
CA PRO A 83 6.03 -7.48 14.25
C PRO A 83 5.20 -8.66 14.76
N GLN A 84 4.59 -9.40 13.83
CA GLN A 84 3.77 -10.58 14.11
C GLN A 84 4.56 -11.90 13.97
N PHE A 85 5.75 -11.85 13.38
CA PHE A 85 6.70 -12.96 13.34
C PHE A 85 7.94 -12.64 14.19
N ALA A 86 8.92 -13.55 14.18
CA ALA A 86 10.22 -13.29 14.80
C ALA A 86 10.82 -11.97 14.25
N ALA A 87 11.65 -11.30 15.06
CA ALA A 87 12.21 -9.99 14.72
C ALA A 87 12.93 -9.97 13.36
N ASP A 88 13.50 -11.11 12.98
CA ASP A 88 14.29 -11.31 11.77
C ASP A 88 13.48 -11.67 10.52
N GLY A 89 12.15 -11.62 10.64
CA GLY A 89 11.21 -12.06 9.63
C GLY A 89 10.95 -13.57 9.66
N LEU A 90 9.91 -13.97 8.93
CA LEU A 90 9.61 -15.34 8.56
C LEU A 90 10.35 -15.65 7.25
N LEU A 91 11.25 -16.63 7.29
CA LEU A 91 11.89 -17.17 6.09
C LEU A 91 10.85 -17.83 5.18
N VAL A 92 10.64 -17.30 3.98
CA VAL A 92 9.76 -17.85 2.94
C VAL A 92 10.49 -18.92 2.13
N SER A 93 11.71 -18.65 1.69
CA SER A 93 12.50 -19.60 0.91
C SER A 93 13.99 -19.38 1.08
N SER A 94 14.73 -20.47 1.34
CA SER A 94 16.20 -20.52 1.32
C SER A 94 16.71 -21.44 0.21
N ASN A 95 15.90 -21.64 -0.83
CA ASN A 95 16.31 -22.45 -1.98
C ASN A 95 17.44 -21.75 -2.76
N PRO A 96 18.23 -22.49 -3.56
CA PRO A 96 19.31 -21.90 -4.35
C PRO A 96 18.85 -20.67 -5.14
N GLN A 97 19.61 -19.58 -5.01
CA GLN A 97 19.36 -18.31 -5.69
C GLN A 97 20.47 -17.99 -6.70
N SER A 98 20.14 -17.14 -7.67
CA SER A 98 21.14 -16.55 -8.55
C SER A 98 22.07 -15.61 -7.77
N THR A 99 23.28 -15.37 -8.28
CA THR A 99 24.20 -14.39 -7.69
C THR A 99 23.77 -12.93 -7.92
N SER A 100 22.74 -12.71 -8.74
CA SER A 100 22.12 -11.40 -8.99
C SER A 100 20.60 -11.53 -8.90
N LEU A 101 19.96 -10.55 -8.26
CA LEU A 101 18.51 -10.49 -8.12
C LEU A 101 17.86 -9.93 -9.40
N VAL A 102 16.60 -10.30 -9.58
CA VAL A 102 15.65 -9.65 -10.49
C VAL A 102 14.47 -9.17 -9.66
N ASP A 103 13.67 -8.27 -10.24
CA ASP A 103 12.47 -7.78 -9.55
C ASP A 103 11.48 -8.92 -9.22
N TRP A 104 10.59 -8.68 -8.27
CA TRP A 104 9.62 -9.64 -7.75
C TRP A 104 8.40 -8.89 -7.19
N ASP A 105 7.38 -9.63 -6.76
CA ASP A 105 6.13 -8.98 -6.37
C ASP A 105 5.47 -9.60 -5.12
N LEU A 106 4.77 -8.75 -4.38
CA LEU A 106 4.08 -9.03 -3.11
C LEU A 106 2.77 -8.27 -3.09
N GLU A 107 1.68 -9.02 -3.03
CA GLU A 107 0.32 -8.50 -2.94
C GLU A 107 -0.39 -8.99 -1.68
N CYS A 108 -1.45 -8.29 -1.29
CA CYS A 108 -2.31 -8.72 -0.20
C CYS A 108 -3.69 -9.15 -0.69
N ALA A 109 -4.07 -10.38 -0.35
CA ALA A 109 -5.42 -10.86 -0.62
C ALA A 109 -6.45 -10.18 0.28
N ALA A 110 -7.73 -10.18 -0.14
CA ALA A 110 -8.82 -9.55 0.61
C ALA A 110 -9.01 -10.10 2.04
N ASN A 111 -8.53 -11.32 2.32
CA ASN A 111 -8.54 -11.92 3.65
C ASN A 111 -7.32 -11.53 4.51
N GLY A 112 -6.41 -10.72 3.98
CA GLY A 112 -5.21 -10.23 4.66
C GLY A 112 -3.98 -11.11 4.51
N ASP A 113 -4.04 -12.21 3.75
CA ASP A 113 -2.88 -13.05 3.46
C ASP A 113 -1.93 -12.37 2.46
N ALA A 114 -0.63 -12.66 2.56
CA ALA A 114 0.34 -12.29 1.53
C ALA A 114 0.32 -13.30 0.38
N VAL A 115 0.38 -12.81 -0.84
CA VAL A 115 0.67 -13.57 -2.07
C VAL A 115 1.96 -13.01 -2.66
N LEU A 116 2.93 -13.88 -2.91
CA LEU A 116 4.25 -13.48 -3.37
C LEU A 116 4.62 -14.28 -4.60
N VAL A 117 5.36 -13.66 -5.51
CA VAL A 117 5.99 -14.35 -6.64
C VAL A 117 7.41 -13.85 -6.83
N PHE A 118 8.34 -14.79 -6.99
CA PHE A 118 9.75 -14.50 -7.21
C PHE A 118 10.39 -15.62 -8.02
N THR A 119 11.63 -15.43 -8.43
CA THR A 119 12.40 -16.44 -9.14
C THR A 119 13.50 -17.03 -8.29
N ASP A 120 13.83 -18.31 -8.51
CA ASP A 120 15.03 -18.92 -7.95
C ASP A 120 15.58 -20.03 -8.86
N THR A 121 16.72 -20.62 -8.48
CA THR A 121 17.45 -21.60 -9.28
C THR A 121 17.34 -23.02 -8.70
N ARG A 122 16.33 -23.32 -7.89
CA ARG A 122 16.22 -24.63 -7.20
C ARG A 122 16.08 -25.82 -8.15
N ALA A 123 15.58 -25.59 -9.37
CA ALA A 123 15.36 -26.60 -10.38
C ALA A 123 16.43 -26.64 -11.48
N GLY A 124 17.50 -25.83 -11.39
CA GLY A 124 18.49 -25.72 -12.45
C GLY A 124 19.55 -24.64 -12.21
N THR A 125 20.06 -24.07 -13.29
CA THR A 125 20.98 -22.91 -13.24
C THR A 125 20.33 -21.63 -13.75
N ASP A 126 19.15 -21.75 -14.33
CA ASP A 126 18.28 -20.69 -14.82
C ASP A 126 17.24 -20.28 -13.78
N LEU A 127 16.61 -19.13 -14.02
CA LEU A 127 15.57 -18.59 -13.14
C LEU A 127 14.23 -19.22 -13.52
N ASP A 128 13.63 -19.93 -12.57
CA ASP A 128 12.26 -20.42 -12.65
C ASP A 128 11.37 -19.65 -11.67
N VAL A 129 10.06 -19.59 -11.94
CA VAL A 129 9.09 -18.77 -11.21
C VAL A 129 8.36 -19.60 -10.17
N TYR A 130 8.30 -19.08 -8.93
CA TYR A 130 7.63 -19.72 -7.80
C TYR A 130 6.70 -18.74 -7.10
N ALA A 131 5.54 -19.25 -6.67
CA ALA A 131 4.54 -18.46 -5.94
C ALA A 131 4.25 -19.03 -4.56
N TYR A 132 4.01 -18.13 -3.60
CA TYR A 132 3.70 -18.46 -2.21
C TYR A 132 2.45 -17.72 -1.77
N ARG A 133 1.70 -18.33 -0.85
CA ARG A 133 0.66 -17.66 -0.08
C ARG A 133 0.90 -17.90 1.40
N ILE A 134 1.10 -16.81 2.14
CA ILE A 134 1.41 -16.83 3.56
C ILE A 134 0.25 -16.22 4.32
N THR A 135 -0.33 -17.01 5.22
CA THR A 135 -1.42 -16.53 6.09
C THR A 135 -0.90 -15.53 7.11
N GLN A 136 -1.78 -14.71 7.69
CA GLN A 136 -1.43 -13.76 8.75
C GLN A 136 -0.80 -14.42 10.00
N SER A 137 -1.01 -15.72 10.22
CA SER A 137 -0.36 -16.49 11.28
C SER A 137 0.98 -17.12 10.87
N GLY A 138 1.50 -16.81 9.67
CA GLY A 138 2.78 -17.33 9.17
C GLY A 138 2.70 -18.75 8.61
N THR A 139 1.51 -19.28 8.37
CA THR A 139 1.32 -20.61 7.76
C THR A 139 1.37 -20.50 6.23
N PHE A 140 2.11 -21.43 5.61
CA PHE A 140 2.27 -21.56 4.16
C PHE A 140 1.06 -22.28 3.55
N ALA A 141 0.11 -21.51 3.02
CA ALA A 141 -1.16 -22.04 2.52
C ALA A 141 -1.01 -22.93 1.27
N TRP A 142 0.04 -22.70 0.47
CA TRP A 142 0.34 -23.48 -0.74
C TRP A 142 1.48 -24.48 -0.55
N GLY A 143 1.71 -24.91 0.70
CA GLY A 143 2.78 -25.82 1.05
C GLY A 143 4.12 -25.13 1.30
N ALA A 144 5.02 -25.85 1.97
CA ALA A 144 6.27 -25.29 2.50
C ALA A 144 7.25 -24.78 1.42
N ASN A 145 7.14 -25.27 0.18
CA ASN A 145 7.99 -24.88 -0.95
C ASN A 145 7.24 -24.06 -2.00
N GLY A 146 6.03 -23.57 -1.67
CA GLY A 146 5.18 -22.85 -2.60
C GLY A 146 4.74 -23.71 -3.79
N VAL A 147 4.28 -23.03 -4.85
CA VAL A 147 3.88 -23.63 -6.12
C VAL A 147 4.88 -23.23 -7.20
N THR A 148 5.43 -24.23 -7.89
CA THR A 148 6.25 -24.02 -9.08
C THR A 148 5.34 -23.58 -10.24
N LEU A 149 5.58 -22.40 -10.81
CA LEU A 149 4.81 -21.87 -11.94
C LEU A 149 5.49 -22.15 -13.28
N SER A 150 6.83 -22.14 -13.30
CA SER A 150 7.64 -22.52 -14.44
C SER A 150 8.76 -23.48 -14.06
N GLN A 151 9.11 -24.37 -14.98
CA GLN A 151 10.21 -25.31 -14.81
C GLN A 151 10.74 -25.70 -16.18
N ASN A 152 11.63 -24.88 -16.73
CA ASN A 152 12.19 -25.12 -18.05
C ASN A 152 13.70 -24.82 -18.09
N GLY A 153 14.20 -24.27 -19.19
CA GLY A 153 15.64 -24.05 -19.40
C GLY A 153 15.92 -22.67 -20.00
N GLU A 154 14.96 -21.76 -19.85
CA GLU A 154 14.96 -20.44 -20.46
C GLU A 154 15.01 -19.35 -19.39
N PHE A 155 15.37 -18.14 -19.80
CA PHE A 155 15.45 -17.03 -18.87
C PHE A 155 14.05 -16.47 -18.59
N GLU A 156 13.57 -16.69 -17.36
CA GLU A 156 12.29 -16.20 -16.86
C GLU A 156 12.53 -15.29 -15.66
N ALA A 157 12.24 -13.99 -15.83
CA ALA A 157 12.61 -12.97 -14.85
C ALA A 157 11.46 -11.99 -14.59
N SER A 158 11.55 -11.34 -13.43
CA SER A 158 10.65 -10.26 -12.99
C SER A 158 9.16 -10.62 -13.08
N PRO A 159 8.71 -11.65 -12.34
CA PRO A 159 7.31 -12.00 -12.28
C PRO A 159 6.52 -10.96 -11.47
N ASN A 160 5.27 -10.71 -11.88
CA ASN A 160 4.29 -9.89 -11.17
C ASN A 160 3.02 -10.69 -10.88
N CYS A 161 2.24 -10.27 -9.89
CA CYS A 161 1.01 -10.93 -9.51
C CYS A 161 -0.13 -9.95 -9.25
N ALA A 162 -1.36 -10.47 -9.28
CA ALA A 162 -2.52 -9.75 -8.77
C ALA A 162 -3.48 -10.75 -8.10
N VAL A 163 -4.11 -10.33 -7.01
CA VAL A 163 -5.17 -11.11 -6.37
C VAL A 163 -6.52 -10.72 -6.97
N LEU A 164 -7.26 -11.70 -7.46
CA LEU A 164 -8.55 -11.51 -8.12
C LEU A 164 -9.69 -11.49 -7.11
N ASP A 165 -10.81 -10.86 -7.46
CA ASP A 165 -11.99 -10.70 -6.59
C ASP A 165 -12.70 -12.01 -6.23
N ASN A 166 -12.43 -13.09 -6.97
CA ASN A 166 -12.88 -14.45 -6.69
C ASN A 166 -11.94 -15.22 -5.73
N GLY A 167 -10.85 -14.60 -5.26
CA GLY A 167 -9.87 -15.18 -4.35
C GLY A 167 -8.75 -16.01 -4.99
N SER A 168 -8.77 -16.20 -6.33
CA SER A 168 -7.62 -16.72 -7.08
C SER A 168 -6.54 -15.65 -7.26
N SER A 169 -5.34 -16.07 -7.66
CA SER A 169 -4.22 -15.18 -7.95
C SER A 169 -3.71 -15.44 -9.36
N VAL A 170 -3.46 -14.36 -10.12
CA VAL A 170 -2.83 -14.42 -11.44
C VAL A 170 -1.37 -14.01 -11.33
N PHE A 171 -0.52 -14.63 -12.15
CA PHE A 171 0.91 -14.41 -12.21
C PHE A 171 1.32 -14.21 -13.66
N THR A 172 2.19 -13.25 -13.93
CA THR A 172 2.73 -12.98 -15.26
C THR A 172 4.24 -12.82 -15.21
N TRP A 173 4.95 -13.27 -16.24
CA TRP A 173 6.40 -13.08 -16.36
C TRP A 173 6.87 -13.07 -17.81
N GLY A 174 8.04 -12.49 -18.07
CA GLY A 174 8.70 -12.56 -19.38
C GLY A 174 9.47 -13.86 -19.54
N ARG A 175 9.26 -14.58 -20.66
CA ARG A 175 10.03 -15.76 -21.04
C ARG A 175 10.89 -15.45 -22.25
N THR A 176 12.20 -15.47 -22.04
CA THR A 176 13.20 -15.12 -23.05
C THR A 176 14.05 -16.34 -23.42
N PRO A 177 13.71 -17.04 -24.52
CA PRO A 177 14.51 -18.17 -24.97
C PRO A 177 15.85 -17.71 -25.54
N SER A 178 16.85 -18.60 -25.45
CA SER A 178 18.18 -18.41 -26.04
C SER A 178 18.13 -18.24 -27.57
N SER A 179 17.13 -18.83 -28.22
CA SER A 179 16.84 -18.66 -29.65
C SER A 179 15.34 -18.64 -29.93
N GLY A 180 14.91 -17.94 -30.99
CA GLY A 180 13.50 -17.86 -31.39
C GLY A 180 12.72 -16.70 -30.74
N THR A 181 11.40 -16.82 -30.79
CA THR A 181 10.45 -15.81 -30.31
C THR A 181 10.19 -15.98 -28.82
N GLY A 182 10.27 -14.89 -28.06
CA GLY A 182 9.88 -14.86 -26.65
C GLY A 182 8.38 -14.69 -26.46
N SER A 183 7.93 -14.81 -25.22
CA SER A 183 6.52 -14.64 -24.85
C SER A 183 6.37 -14.06 -23.45
N ILE A 184 5.25 -13.40 -23.19
CA ILE A 184 4.78 -13.24 -21.81
C ILE A 184 4.04 -14.51 -21.42
N ARG A 185 4.25 -15.01 -20.20
CA ARG A 185 3.59 -16.19 -19.66
C ARG A 185 2.59 -15.78 -18.60
N VAL A 186 1.50 -16.52 -18.51
CA VAL A 186 0.44 -16.27 -17.54
C VAL A 186 0.02 -17.59 -16.89
N GLN A 187 -0.03 -17.60 -15.56
CA GLN A 187 -0.58 -18.70 -14.77
C GLN A 187 -1.60 -18.15 -13.77
N VAL A 188 -2.64 -18.93 -13.48
CA VAL A 188 -3.61 -18.60 -12.42
C VAL A 188 -3.60 -19.75 -11.42
N LEU A 189 -3.50 -19.43 -10.13
CA LEU A 189 -3.71 -20.37 -9.05
C LEU A 189 -5.07 -20.08 -8.41
N ASP A 190 -5.87 -21.12 -8.16
CA ASP A 190 -7.04 -20.95 -7.30
C ASP A 190 -6.64 -20.58 -5.87
N ALA A 191 -7.62 -20.28 -5.01
CA ALA A 191 -7.34 -19.91 -3.62
C ALA A 191 -6.52 -20.97 -2.85
N ALA A 192 -6.64 -22.25 -3.22
CA ALA A 192 -5.94 -23.37 -2.61
C ALA A 192 -4.54 -23.62 -3.22
N GLY A 193 -4.14 -22.87 -4.24
CA GLY A 193 -2.84 -22.98 -4.89
C GLY A 193 -2.81 -23.98 -6.05
N THR A 194 -3.97 -24.41 -6.55
CA THR A 194 -4.04 -25.33 -7.68
C THR A 194 -3.87 -24.55 -8.99
N PRO A 195 -2.89 -24.92 -9.85
CA PRO A 195 -2.75 -24.32 -11.17
C PRO A 195 -3.98 -24.53 -12.05
N GLN A 196 -4.45 -23.46 -12.69
CA GLN A 196 -5.60 -23.47 -13.59
C GLN A 196 -5.19 -23.67 -15.06
N PHE A 197 -3.92 -23.47 -15.38
CA PHE A 197 -3.31 -23.79 -16.67
C PHE A 197 -2.21 -24.85 -16.51
N PRO A 198 -1.82 -25.55 -17.60
CA PRO A 198 -0.66 -26.43 -17.58
C PRO A 198 0.61 -25.74 -17.08
N MET A 199 1.61 -26.55 -16.69
CA MET A 199 2.94 -26.08 -16.31
C MET A 199 3.49 -25.06 -17.31
N ASP A 200 4.22 -24.05 -16.82
CA ASP A 200 4.65 -22.84 -17.54
C ASP A 200 3.51 -21.88 -17.96
N GLY A 201 2.26 -22.16 -17.62
CA GLY A 201 1.12 -21.31 -18.00
C GLY A 201 0.85 -21.26 -19.51
N PHE A 202 -0.01 -20.35 -19.94
CA PHE A 202 -0.20 -20.05 -21.37
C PHE A 202 0.63 -18.84 -21.80
N GLY A 203 0.89 -18.71 -23.11
CA GLY A 203 1.79 -17.68 -23.65
C GLY A 203 1.07 -16.60 -24.48
N ILE A 204 1.48 -15.35 -24.30
CA ILE A 204 1.24 -14.23 -25.20
C ILE A 204 2.51 -14.04 -26.05
N SER A 205 2.53 -14.67 -27.22
CA SER A 205 3.72 -14.70 -28.09
C SER A 205 3.98 -13.37 -28.78
N GLY A 206 5.26 -13.01 -28.91
CA GLY A 206 5.69 -11.95 -29.82
C GLY A 206 5.55 -12.35 -31.29
N LEU A 207 5.86 -11.43 -32.20
CA LEU A 207 6.09 -11.79 -33.60
C LEU A 207 7.42 -12.56 -33.76
N THR A 208 7.72 -13.03 -34.96
CA THR A 208 8.98 -13.74 -35.25
C THR A 208 10.20 -12.94 -34.79
N ASN A 209 11.02 -13.54 -33.92
CA ASN A 209 12.21 -12.96 -33.28
C ASN A 209 11.97 -11.75 -32.36
N GLU A 210 10.73 -11.45 -31.99
CA GLU A 210 10.44 -10.49 -30.93
C GLU A 210 10.58 -11.16 -29.56
N ARG A 211 10.98 -10.37 -28.57
CA ARG A 211 11.06 -10.78 -27.16
C ARG A 211 10.20 -9.82 -26.33
N PRO A 212 8.91 -10.12 -26.12
CA PRO A 212 8.09 -9.36 -25.18
C PRO A 212 8.68 -9.42 -23.76
N GLY A 213 8.51 -8.37 -22.96
CA GLY A 213 9.01 -8.32 -21.59
C GLY A 213 8.41 -7.17 -20.78
N PHE A 214 8.89 -6.97 -19.55
CA PHE A 214 8.39 -5.94 -18.61
C PHE A 214 6.86 -6.04 -18.46
N ALA A 215 6.38 -7.23 -18.10
CA ALA A 215 4.96 -7.54 -18.06
C ALA A 215 4.38 -7.36 -16.67
N ASP A 216 3.28 -6.64 -16.60
CA ASP A 216 2.56 -6.33 -15.37
C ASP A 216 1.11 -6.79 -15.48
N VAL A 217 0.44 -7.03 -14.35
CA VAL A 217 -0.93 -7.55 -14.32
C VAL A 217 -1.76 -6.88 -13.25
N VAL A 218 -2.99 -6.51 -13.59
CA VAL A 218 -3.96 -5.97 -12.64
C VAL A 218 -5.26 -6.77 -12.65
N ALA A 219 -5.89 -6.89 -11.49
CA ALA A 219 -7.19 -7.54 -11.35
C ALA A 219 -8.31 -6.70 -12.00
N ALA A 220 -9.31 -7.39 -12.53
CA ALA A 220 -10.54 -6.79 -13.04
C ALA A 220 -11.77 -7.58 -12.53
N PRO A 221 -12.97 -6.98 -12.50
CA PRO A 221 -14.15 -7.61 -11.91
C PRO A 221 -14.48 -8.98 -12.52
N GLY A 222 -15.02 -9.89 -11.71
CA GLY A 222 -15.50 -11.21 -12.12
C GLY A 222 -14.39 -12.22 -12.36
N GLY A 223 -13.28 -12.13 -11.63
CA GLY A 223 -12.11 -12.99 -11.80
C GLY A 223 -11.34 -12.74 -13.10
N SER A 224 -11.59 -11.62 -13.77
CA SER A 224 -10.84 -11.22 -14.97
C SER A 224 -9.57 -10.47 -14.60
N TYR A 225 -8.65 -10.33 -15.55
CA TYR A 225 -7.38 -9.63 -15.34
C TYR A 225 -6.86 -9.02 -16.63
N ILE A 226 -6.00 -8.01 -16.51
CA ILE A 226 -5.43 -7.28 -17.64
C ILE A 226 -3.90 -7.37 -17.54
N VAL A 227 -3.26 -7.87 -18.59
CA VAL A 227 -1.80 -7.96 -18.69
C VAL A 227 -1.29 -6.85 -19.60
N SER A 228 -0.40 -6.01 -19.09
CA SER A 228 0.37 -5.00 -19.83
C SER A 228 1.77 -5.53 -20.11
N PHE A 229 2.36 -5.20 -21.26
CA PHE A 229 3.73 -5.62 -21.58
C PHE A 229 4.35 -4.77 -22.70
N LEU A 230 5.68 -4.79 -22.77
CA LEU A 230 6.42 -4.23 -23.90
C LEU A 230 6.51 -5.25 -25.03
N ARG A 231 6.21 -4.80 -26.26
CA ARG A 231 6.21 -5.64 -27.48
C ARG A 231 7.53 -6.37 -27.72
N ASN A 232 8.65 -5.67 -27.62
CA ASN A 232 9.96 -6.22 -27.96
C ASN A 232 11.10 -5.53 -27.20
N ILE A 233 11.93 -6.33 -26.53
CA ILE A 233 13.11 -5.92 -25.77
C ILE A 233 14.40 -6.62 -26.23
N ALA A 234 14.40 -7.22 -27.42
CA ALA A 234 15.52 -8.04 -27.92
C ALA A 234 16.85 -7.26 -28.10
N SER A 235 16.80 -5.94 -28.23
CA SER A 235 17.96 -5.08 -28.45
C SER A 235 17.71 -3.65 -27.95
N PHE A 236 18.79 -2.86 -27.81
CA PHE A 236 18.72 -1.44 -27.49
C PHE A 236 17.81 -0.63 -28.42
N SER A 237 17.72 -1.00 -29.70
CA SER A 237 16.88 -0.34 -30.71
C SER A 237 15.49 -0.96 -30.88
N SER A 238 15.12 -1.94 -30.04
CA SER A 238 13.84 -2.64 -30.18
C SER A 238 12.64 -1.70 -30.00
N PRO A 239 11.55 -1.93 -30.77
CA PRO A 239 10.31 -1.18 -30.64
C PRO A 239 9.60 -1.58 -29.33
N ARG A 240 9.97 -0.91 -28.24
CA ARG A 240 9.37 -1.06 -26.89
C ARG A 240 8.02 -0.34 -26.83
N HIS A 241 7.08 -0.85 -27.61
CA HIS A 241 5.69 -0.39 -27.69
C HIS A 241 4.89 -0.99 -26.54
N ILE A 242 3.95 -0.26 -25.98
CA ILE A 242 3.11 -0.73 -24.87
C ILE A 242 1.90 -1.45 -25.47
N LYS A 243 1.65 -2.68 -25.01
CA LYS A 243 0.50 -3.49 -25.39
C LYS A 243 -0.22 -3.99 -24.16
N ALA A 244 -1.52 -4.23 -24.29
CA ALA A 244 -2.32 -4.80 -23.23
C ALA A 244 -3.34 -5.83 -23.77
N GLN A 245 -3.66 -6.84 -22.97
CA GLN A 245 -4.73 -7.79 -23.25
C GLN A 245 -5.49 -8.11 -21.97
N LYS A 246 -6.82 -8.13 -22.05
CA LYS A 246 -7.69 -8.57 -20.97
C LYS A 246 -8.06 -10.03 -21.17
N PHE A 247 -8.12 -10.79 -20.09
CA PHE A 247 -8.54 -12.18 -20.09
C PHE A 247 -9.64 -12.39 -19.04
N ASP A 248 -10.53 -13.34 -19.28
CA ASP A 248 -11.39 -13.85 -18.23
C ASP A 248 -10.65 -14.83 -17.31
N SER A 249 -11.34 -15.33 -16.28
CA SER A 249 -10.79 -16.29 -15.32
C SER A 249 -10.35 -17.62 -15.94
N SER A 250 -10.79 -17.94 -17.17
CA SER A 250 -10.40 -19.14 -17.92
C SER A 250 -9.23 -18.90 -18.88
N GLY A 251 -8.67 -17.69 -18.92
CA GLY A 251 -7.59 -17.33 -19.85
C GLY A 251 -8.07 -17.06 -21.27
N THR A 252 -9.38 -16.89 -21.48
CA THR A 252 -9.91 -16.48 -22.78
C THR A 252 -9.73 -14.98 -22.94
N ALA A 253 -9.09 -14.57 -24.04
CA ALA A 253 -8.87 -13.17 -24.34
C ALA A 253 -10.18 -12.43 -24.64
N LEU A 254 -10.38 -11.29 -23.99
CA LEU A 254 -11.62 -10.51 -24.03
C LEU A 254 -11.53 -9.25 -24.90
N TRP A 255 -10.33 -8.73 -25.18
CA TRP A 255 -10.17 -7.57 -26.05
C TRP A 255 -9.73 -7.95 -27.47
N ASN A 256 -10.26 -7.20 -28.42
CA ASN A 256 -9.77 -7.14 -29.81
C ASN A 256 -9.59 -8.53 -30.44
N SER A 257 -10.58 -9.42 -30.21
CA SER A 257 -10.62 -10.79 -30.72
C SER A 257 -9.34 -11.60 -30.48
N GLY A 258 -8.71 -11.40 -29.32
CA GLY A 258 -7.48 -12.10 -28.93
C GLY A 258 -6.18 -11.41 -29.35
N THR A 259 -6.24 -10.37 -30.17
CA THR A 259 -5.06 -9.57 -30.52
C THR A 259 -4.82 -8.50 -29.46
N PRO A 260 -3.64 -8.41 -28.82
CA PRO A 260 -3.38 -7.36 -27.83
C PRO A 260 -3.62 -5.96 -28.37
N VAL A 261 -4.27 -5.11 -27.58
CA VAL A 261 -4.48 -3.69 -27.87
C VAL A 261 -3.12 -2.98 -27.82
N VAL A 262 -2.85 -2.12 -28.80
CA VAL A 262 -1.65 -1.27 -28.82
C VAL A 262 -1.99 0.02 -28.10
N VAL A 263 -1.38 0.26 -26.95
CA VAL A 263 -1.59 1.46 -26.12
C VAL A 263 -0.67 2.60 -26.59
N PHE A 264 0.56 2.24 -27.00
CA PHE A 264 1.56 3.18 -27.46
C PHE A 264 2.48 2.53 -28.51
N ASP A 265 2.63 3.19 -29.66
CA ASP A 265 3.52 2.79 -30.75
C ASP A 265 4.19 3.95 -31.52
N ALA A 266 4.04 5.19 -31.04
CA ALA A 266 4.65 6.36 -31.69
C ALA A 266 6.20 6.34 -31.63
N SER A 267 6.78 5.64 -30.65
CA SER A 267 8.23 5.48 -30.48
C SER A 267 8.52 4.28 -29.56
N ALA A 268 9.74 4.21 -29.02
CA ALA A 268 10.10 3.27 -27.96
C ALA A 268 10.18 4.00 -26.61
N VAL A 269 9.60 3.40 -25.56
CA VAL A 269 9.90 3.82 -24.18
C VAL A 269 11.39 3.57 -23.86
N PRO A 270 11.97 4.12 -22.78
CA PRO A 270 13.36 3.87 -22.41
C PRO A 270 13.70 2.38 -22.24
N ILE A 271 14.99 2.07 -22.28
CA ILE A 271 15.48 0.72 -21.94
C ILE A 271 15.39 0.50 -20.43
N ALA A 272 15.15 -0.75 -20.01
CA ALA A 272 15.04 -1.12 -18.60
C ALA A 272 14.01 -0.29 -17.81
N TYR A 273 12.94 0.12 -18.49
CA TYR A 273 11.88 0.94 -17.92
C TYR A 273 10.57 0.15 -17.90
N TRP A 274 9.88 0.22 -16.77
CA TRP A 274 8.60 -0.43 -16.54
C TRP A 274 7.46 0.60 -16.66
N PRO A 275 6.62 0.55 -17.72
CA PRO A 275 5.40 1.36 -17.77
C PRO A 275 4.40 0.91 -16.71
N VAL A 276 3.66 1.85 -16.13
CA VAL A 276 2.72 1.58 -15.04
C VAL A 276 1.35 1.21 -15.61
N ILE A 277 0.69 0.23 -15.00
CA ILE A 277 -0.73 -0.08 -15.20
C ILE A 277 -1.46 -0.04 -13.85
N GLU A 278 -2.67 0.51 -13.84
CA GLU A 278 -3.55 0.55 -12.67
C GLU A 278 -4.97 0.11 -13.06
N PRO A 279 -5.66 -0.73 -12.26
CA PRO A 279 -7.04 -1.10 -12.56
C PRO A 279 -7.96 0.12 -12.42
N ASP A 280 -8.90 0.30 -13.36
CA ASP A 280 -9.80 1.44 -13.30
C ASP A 280 -11.02 1.26 -12.39
N GLY A 281 -11.14 0.08 -11.75
CA GLY A 281 -12.26 -0.31 -10.89
C GLY A 281 -13.56 -0.70 -11.62
N THR A 282 -13.63 -0.52 -12.94
CA THR A 282 -14.79 -0.80 -13.79
C THR A 282 -14.53 -1.87 -14.85
N GLY A 283 -13.34 -2.48 -14.80
CA GLY A 283 -12.91 -3.56 -15.68
C GLY A 283 -12.06 -3.11 -16.87
N GLY A 284 -11.69 -1.84 -16.94
CA GLY A 284 -10.62 -1.31 -17.76
C GLY A 284 -9.34 -1.10 -16.95
N ALA A 285 -8.39 -0.38 -17.53
CA ALA A 285 -7.14 -0.02 -16.88
C ALA A 285 -6.61 1.32 -17.36
N ALA A 286 -5.86 2.01 -16.50
CA ALA A 286 -5.09 3.19 -16.81
C ALA A 286 -3.62 2.84 -16.98
N PHE A 287 -2.93 3.59 -17.84
CA PHE A 287 -1.53 3.37 -18.20
C PHE A 287 -0.78 4.68 -18.09
N ALA A 288 0.44 4.64 -17.56
CA ALA A 288 1.35 5.78 -17.56
C ALA A 288 2.75 5.37 -18.03
N TRP A 289 3.36 6.23 -18.84
CA TRP A 289 4.72 6.03 -19.34
C TRP A 289 5.40 7.35 -19.62
N HIS A 290 6.69 7.29 -19.92
CA HIS A 290 7.39 8.41 -20.51
C HIS A 290 8.19 7.97 -21.73
N TYR A 291 8.39 8.90 -22.66
CA TYR A 291 9.31 8.74 -23.79
C TYR A 291 9.79 10.13 -24.22
N ALA A 292 10.78 10.20 -25.12
CA ALA A 292 11.29 11.45 -25.63
C ALA A 292 10.71 11.77 -27.01
N PRO A 293 9.55 12.47 -27.11
CA PRO A 293 9.15 13.05 -28.38
C PRO A 293 10.22 14.07 -28.83
N GLY A 294 10.94 13.74 -29.90
CA GLY A 294 12.15 14.48 -30.27
C GLY A 294 13.31 14.12 -29.33
N ASN A 295 13.68 15.04 -28.42
CA ASN A 295 14.86 14.89 -27.55
C ASN A 295 14.58 15.27 -26.07
N VAL A 296 13.34 15.47 -25.68
CA VAL A 296 12.97 15.85 -24.31
C VAL A 296 11.94 14.86 -23.79
N PHE A 297 12.26 14.17 -22.70
CA PHE A 297 11.33 13.21 -22.09
C PHE A 297 10.06 13.90 -21.59
N GLN A 298 8.91 13.29 -21.88
CA GLN A 298 7.59 13.73 -21.42
C GLN A 298 6.80 12.51 -20.92
N CYS A 299 5.99 12.71 -19.88
CA CYS A 299 5.06 11.70 -19.37
C CYS A 299 3.72 11.74 -20.11
N PHE A 300 3.14 10.58 -20.34
CA PHE A 300 1.86 10.39 -21.01
C PHE A 300 0.99 9.40 -20.25
N VAL A 301 -0.33 9.51 -20.45
CA VAL A 301 -1.31 8.56 -19.94
C VAL A 301 -2.30 8.14 -21.02
N GLN A 302 -2.82 6.92 -20.87
CA GLN A 302 -3.94 6.37 -21.62
C GLN A 302 -4.87 5.63 -20.66
N LYS A 303 -6.13 5.47 -21.04
CA LYS A 303 -7.07 4.59 -20.35
C LYS A 303 -7.79 3.71 -21.36
N LEU A 304 -7.84 2.41 -21.09
CA LEU A 304 -8.64 1.45 -21.84
C LEU A 304 -9.92 1.15 -21.05
N SER A 305 -11.07 1.27 -21.70
CA SER A 305 -12.35 0.87 -21.12
C SER A 305 -12.44 -0.63 -20.86
N ALA A 306 -13.50 -1.09 -20.19
CA ALA A 306 -13.78 -2.50 -20.00
C ALA A 306 -13.86 -3.33 -21.31
N SER A 307 -14.17 -2.68 -22.43
CA SER A 307 -14.22 -3.28 -23.77
C SER A 307 -12.89 -3.25 -24.54
N GLY A 308 -11.86 -2.60 -23.99
CA GLY A 308 -10.55 -2.43 -24.63
C GLY A 308 -10.47 -1.24 -25.57
N ALA A 309 -11.51 -0.40 -25.62
CA ALA A 309 -11.47 0.86 -26.37
C ALA A 309 -10.60 1.91 -25.63
N GLU A 310 -9.69 2.56 -26.35
CA GLU A 310 -8.96 3.74 -25.90
C GLU A 310 -9.91 4.90 -25.60
N LEU A 311 -9.78 5.49 -24.42
CA LEU A 311 -10.59 6.63 -23.99
C LEU A 311 -9.95 7.97 -24.34
N PHE A 312 -8.63 8.02 -24.42
CA PHE A 312 -7.89 9.20 -24.90
C PHE A 312 -7.38 8.93 -26.32
N PRO A 313 -6.95 9.95 -27.08
CA PRO A 313 -6.33 9.76 -28.39
C PRO A 313 -5.22 8.70 -28.35
N HIS A 314 -5.07 7.95 -29.44
CA HIS A 314 -4.03 6.94 -29.55
C HIS A 314 -2.63 7.53 -29.27
N ASN A 315 -1.80 6.80 -28.53
CA ASN A 315 -0.55 7.29 -27.89
C ASN A 315 -0.75 8.25 -26.69
N GLY A 316 -1.96 8.33 -26.16
CA GLY A 316 -2.27 9.00 -24.91
C GLY A 316 -2.21 10.53 -24.97
N VAL A 317 -2.35 11.14 -23.79
CA VAL A 317 -2.28 12.58 -23.56
C VAL A 317 -1.11 12.92 -22.65
N ALA A 318 -0.47 14.07 -22.90
CA ALA A 318 0.65 14.54 -22.09
C ALA A 318 0.18 14.95 -20.68
N VAL A 319 0.93 14.51 -19.67
CA VAL A 319 0.67 14.78 -18.25
C VAL A 319 0.94 16.25 -17.91
N SER A 320 1.94 16.88 -18.53
CA SER A 320 2.27 18.28 -18.32
C SER A 320 2.65 18.93 -19.64
N LEU A 321 2.27 20.20 -19.82
CA LEU A 321 2.67 21.05 -20.94
C LEU A 321 3.75 22.06 -20.57
N GLU A 322 4.33 21.94 -19.37
CA GLU A 322 5.34 22.87 -18.90
C GLU A 322 6.56 22.86 -19.84
N PRO A 323 6.98 24.01 -20.39
CA PRO A 323 8.05 24.06 -21.38
C PRO A 323 9.44 23.84 -20.75
N ASN A 324 10.40 23.43 -21.57
CA ASN A 324 11.84 23.36 -21.23
C ASN A 324 12.23 22.45 -20.06
N LEU A 325 11.34 21.57 -19.62
CA LEU A 325 11.62 20.57 -18.58
C LEU A 325 11.24 19.17 -19.07
N MET A 326 12.11 18.20 -18.77
CA MET A 326 11.82 16.79 -18.93
C MET A 326 10.83 16.34 -17.85
N LYS A 327 9.89 15.46 -18.21
CA LYS A 327 9.01 14.73 -17.28
C LYS A 327 9.28 13.24 -17.45
N LEU A 328 9.60 12.56 -16.35
CA LEU A 328 10.06 11.17 -16.36
C LEU A 328 9.35 10.33 -15.30
N GLU A 329 9.37 9.01 -15.53
CA GLU A 329 9.06 7.97 -14.53
C GLU A 329 7.72 8.19 -13.80
N PRO A 330 6.58 8.40 -14.50
CA PRO A 330 5.33 8.71 -13.82
C PRO A 330 4.88 7.55 -12.90
N ALA A 331 4.62 7.86 -11.63
CA ALA A 331 3.80 7.03 -10.76
C ALA A 331 2.32 7.42 -10.98
N LEU A 332 1.42 6.44 -10.93
CA LEU A 332 0.00 6.60 -11.29
C LEU A 332 -0.89 5.99 -10.20
N THR A 333 -2.03 6.61 -9.95
CA THR A 333 -3.15 5.98 -9.25
C THR A 333 -4.49 6.41 -9.87
N VAL A 334 -5.51 5.57 -9.78
CA VAL A 334 -6.88 5.89 -10.24
C VAL A 334 -7.75 6.29 -9.04
N LEU A 335 -8.26 7.53 -9.06
CA LEU A 335 -9.09 8.08 -8.00
C LEU A 335 -10.53 7.59 -8.10
N GLN A 336 -10.97 6.81 -7.12
CA GLN A 336 -12.34 6.34 -7.00
C GLN A 336 -13.21 7.31 -6.19
N PRO A 337 -14.48 7.54 -6.56
CA PRO A 337 -15.22 6.93 -7.66
C PRO A 337 -15.14 7.72 -8.99
N SER A 338 -14.36 8.80 -9.05
CA SER A 338 -14.30 9.67 -10.25
C SER A 338 -13.76 8.96 -11.49
N GLY A 339 -12.88 7.98 -11.31
CA GLY A 339 -12.11 7.35 -12.38
C GLY A 339 -11.00 8.23 -12.96
N ASP A 340 -10.75 9.41 -12.37
CA ASP A 340 -9.65 10.32 -12.72
C ASP A 340 -8.30 9.67 -12.44
N LEU A 341 -7.29 10.09 -13.19
CA LEU A 341 -5.92 9.64 -13.01
C LEU A 341 -5.16 10.70 -12.22
N ALA A 342 -4.45 10.31 -11.18
CA ALA A 342 -3.51 11.19 -10.49
C ALA A 342 -2.09 10.66 -10.63
N LEU A 343 -1.14 11.58 -10.82
CA LEU A 343 0.24 11.25 -11.11
C LEU A 343 1.22 12.03 -10.25
N CYS A 344 2.32 11.37 -9.90
CA CYS A 344 3.54 11.99 -9.38
C CYS A 344 4.67 11.70 -10.39
N PHE A 345 5.48 12.69 -10.73
CA PHE A 345 6.51 12.53 -11.76
C PHE A 345 7.74 13.40 -11.50
N HIS A 346 8.90 12.90 -11.94
CA HIS A 346 10.14 13.67 -11.93
C HIS A 346 10.11 14.79 -12.95
N ARG A 347 10.69 15.92 -12.55
CA ARG A 347 10.99 17.05 -13.41
C ARG A 347 12.50 17.21 -13.45
N ARG A 348 13.07 17.35 -14.65
CA ARG A 348 14.51 17.61 -14.81
C ARG A 348 14.75 18.71 -15.82
N ASN A 349 15.77 19.53 -15.61
CA ASN A 349 16.21 20.44 -16.67
C ASN A 349 16.79 19.63 -17.85
N THR A 350 16.84 20.22 -19.05
CA THR A 350 17.34 19.51 -20.24
C THR A 350 18.84 19.18 -20.17
N SER A 351 19.57 19.84 -19.28
CA SER A 351 20.99 19.57 -18.99
C SER A 351 21.20 18.42 -18.00
N GLN A 352 20.13 17.86 -17.43
CA GLN A 352 20.17 16.77 -16.44
C GLN A 352 21.07 17.08 -15.23
N SER A 353 21.07 18.34 -14.80
CA SER A 353 21.83 18.85 -13.66
C SER A 353 20.96 19.41 -12.55
N GLN A 354 19.65 19.42 -12.75
CA GLN A 354 18.67 19.89 -11.78
C GLN A 354 17.44 18.99 -11.81
N TRP A 355 16.86 18.73 -10.65
CA TRP A 355 15.72 17.84 -10.43
C TRP A 355 14.65 18.52 -9.58
N GLY A 356 13.43 18.05 -9.72
CA GLY A 356 12.29 18.45 -8.91
C GLY A 356 11.16 17.43 -9.07
N VAL A 357 10.06 17.64 -8.36
CA VAL A 357 8.91 16.73 -8.38
C VAL A 357 7.66 17.51 -8.74
N GLY A 358 6.83 16.93 -9.61
CA GLY A 358 5.55 17.49 -10.02
C GLY A 358 4.42 16.48 -9.83
N ALA A 359 3.19 17.00 -9.74
CA ALA A 359 1.99 16.19 -9.68
C ALA A 359 0.92 16.71 -10.66
N GLN A 360 0.02 15.83 -11.09
CA GLN A 360 -1.07 16.19 -12.00
C GLN A 360 -2.30 15.32 -11.71
N ARG A 361 -3.49 15.88 -11.96
CA ARG A 361 -4.74 15.12 -12.09
C ARG A 361 -5.25 15.23 -13.52
N ILE A 362 -5.63 14.11 -14.12
CA ILE A 362 -6.18 14.01 -15.47
C ILE A 362 -7.61 13.50 -15.35
N ASP A 363 -8.54 14.20 -16.01
CA ASP A 363 -9.93 13.77 -16.13
C ASP A 363 -10.00 12.38 -16.75
N GLY A 364 -10.60 11.44 -16.02
CA GLY A 364 -10.64 10.02 -16.37
C GLY A 364 -11.50 9.68 -17.58
N THR A 365 -12.26 10.65 -18.10
CA THR A 365 -13.16 10.50 -19.25
C THR A 365 -12.64 11.25 -20.46
N THR A 366 -12.16 12.49 -20.28
CA THR A 366 -11.78 13.37 -21.38
C THR A 366 -10.27 13.47 -21.60
N GLY A 367 -9.45 13.06 -20.64
CA GLY A 367 -7.99 13.18 -20.71
C GLY A 367 -7.49 14.62 -20.53
N LEU A 368 -8.31 15.51 -19.96
CA LEU A 368 -7.92 16.90 -19.72
C LEU A 368 -7.16 17.02 -18.40
N ARG A 369 -6.14 17.87 -18.36
CA ARG A 369 -5.42 18.20 -17.13
C ARG A 369 -6.28 19.08 -16.23
N LEU A 370 -6.34 18.73 -14.95
CA LEU A 370 -7.22 19.36 -13.95
C LEU A 370 -6.45 20.25 -12.97
N TRP A 371 -5.15 20.03 -12.76
CA TRP A 371 -4.29 20.90 -11.94
C TRP A 371 -3.44 21.81 -12.82
N THR A 372 -4.13 22.65 -13.61
CA THR A 372 -3.55 23.47 -14.69
C THR A 372 -2.88 22.63 -15.80
N ASP A 373 -2.52 23.28 -16.92
CA ASP A 373 -1.80 22.59 -17.99
C ASP A 373 -0.38 22.15 -17.61
N ASN A 374 0.23 22.76 -16.58
CA ASN A 374 1.60 22.46 -16.18
C ASN A 374 1.67 21.42 -15.05
N GLY A 375 0.60 21.24 -14.28
CA GLY A 375 0.61 20.47 -13.03
C GLY A 375 0.94 21.31 -11.81
N VAL A 376 1.02 20.66 -10.66
CA VAL A 376 1.44 21.23 -9.37
C VAL A 376 2.92 20.97 -9.17
N GLU A 377 3.66 21.98 -8.77
CA GLU A 377 5.05 21.85 -8.31
C GLU A 377 5.07 21.38 -6.85
N LEU A 378 5.69 20.23 -6.58
CA LEU A 378 5.90 19.71 -5.22
C LEU A 378 7.27 20.12 -4.67
N GLU A 379 8.32 19.90 -5.47
CA GLU A 379 9.69 20.35 -5.19
C GLU A 379 10.22 21.11 -6.39
N PRO A 380 10.77 22.32 -6.22
CA PRO A 380 11.28 23.14 -7.33
C PRO A 380 12.40 22.43 -8.08
N VAL A 381 12.61 22.80 -9.34
CA VAL A 381 13.74 22.28 -10.12
C VAL A 381 15.04 22.97 -9.67
N ASP A 382 15.80 22.31 -8.80
CA ASP A 382 17.05 22.82 -8.25
C ASP A 382 18.17 21.75 -8.25
N SER A 383 19.27 21.99 -7.54
CA SER A 383 20.43 21.08 -7.55
C SER A 383 20.23 19.80 -6.73
N LYS A 384 19.18 19.69 -5.92
CA LYS A 384 18.87 18.49 -5.15
C LYS A 384 18.42 17.38 -6.08
N ASN A 385 18.93 16.18 -5.85
CA ASN A 385 18.56 15.05 -6.67
C ASN A 385 17.30 14.41 -6.10
N GLU A 386 16.29 14.26 -6.96
CA GLU A 386 15.00 13.65 -6.62
C GLU A 386 14.86 12.32 -7.36
N SER A 387 14.43 11.27 -6.67
CA SER A 387 14.27 9.91 -7.22
C SER A 387 13.10 9.14 -6.58
N PHE A 388 12.74 7.99 -7.14
CA PHE A 388 11.74 7.05 -6.58
C PHE A 388 10.41 7.67 -6.18
N GLN A 389 9.83 8.51 -7.03
CA GLN A 389 8.47 8.97 -6.84
C GLN A 389 7.49 7.80 -6.75
N ARG A 390 6.59 7.90 -5.78
CA ARG A 390 5.47 7.00 -5.55
C ARG A 390 4.21 7.81 -5.26
N ILE A 391 3.05 7.18 -5.42
CA ILE A 391 1.77 7.84 -5.20
C ILE A 391 0.77 6.86 -4.59
N VAL A 392 -0.03 7.35 -3.64
CA VAL A 392 -1.20 6.63 -3.12
C VAL A 392 -2.44 7.53 -3.18
N PRO A 393 -3.63 6.98 -3.44
CA PRO A 393 -4.86 7.76 -3.41
C PRO A 393 -5.19 8.14 -1.96
N TYR A 394 -5.71 9.35 -1.75
CA TYR A 394 -6.23 9.77 -0.46
C TYR A 394 -7.50 10.59 -0.67
N ALA A 395 -8.64 10.06 -0.23
CA ALA A 395 -9.95 10.68 -0.44
C ALA A 395 -10.15 11.10 -1.92
N ASP A 396 -10.33 12.40 -2.20
CA ASP A 396 -10.47 12.96 -3.54
C ASP A 396 -9.15 13.48 -4.15
N GLY A 397 -8.04 13.34 -3.43
CA GLY A 397 -6.67 13.75 -3.81
C GLY A 397 -5.67 12.61 -3.63
N VAL A 398 -4.42 12.94 -3.30
CA VAL A 398 -3.30 11.97 -3.26
C VAL A 398 -2.26 12.31 -2.21
N ILE A 399 -1.43 11.33 -1.88
CA ILE A 399 -0.14 11.54 -1.22
C ILE A 399 0.95 11.11 -2.21
N CYS A 400 1.86 12.02 -2.52
CA CYS A 400 3.05 11.77 -3.33
C CYS A 400 4.25 11.63 -2.41
N SER A 401 5.11 10.64 -2.64
CA SER A 401 6.34 10.40 -1.87
C SER A 401 7.52 10.26 -2.80
N TRP A 402 8.72 10.63 -2.37
CA TRP A 402 9.95 10.54 -3.17
C TRP A 402 11.19 10.59 -2.29
N PHE A 403 12.34 10.24 -2.87
CA PHE A 403 13.64 10.51 -2.27
C PHE A 403 14.16 11.89 -2.67
N ASP A 404 14.74 12.60 -1.70
CA ASP A 404 15.46 13.87 -1.88
C ASP A 404 16.88 13.76 -1.31
N ASN A 405 17.88 14.14 -2.10
CA ASN A 405 19.27 14.33 -1.68
C ASN A 405 19.62 15.82 -1.46
N PRO A 406 19.52 16.37 -0.23
CA PRO A 406 19.86 17.76 0.03
C PRO A 406 21.38 18.05 0.05
N ASN A 407 22.22 17.02 0.09
CA ASN A 407 23.70 17.14 0.15
C ASN A 407 24.39 16.70 -1.16
N THR A 408 23.84 17.07 -2.31
CA THR A 408 24.37 16.66 -3.62
C THR A 408 25.87 16.95 -3.76
N PRO A 409 26.69 16.01 -4.28
CA PRO A 409 26.33 14.77 -5.00
C PRO A 409 26.39 13.50 -4.14
N LEU A 410 26.38 13.63 -2.81
CA LEU A 410 26.50 12.49 -1.88
C LEU A 410 25.21 11.67 -1.83
N PRO A 411 25.27 10.40 -1.43
CA PRO A 411 24.15 9.48 -1.55
C PRO A 411 23.07 9.68 -0.46
N ASP A 412 23.04 10.82 0.21
CA ASP A 412 22.23 11.06 1.41
C ASP A 412 20.74 11.27 1.09
N ALA A 413 19.98 10.17 0.96
CA ALA A 413 18.55 10.25 0.67
C ALA A 413 17.70 10.48 1.93
N ARG A 414 16.82 11.48 1.88
CA ARG A 414 15.63 11.60 2.73
C ARG A 414 14.45 10.95 2.04
N VAL A 415 13.45 10.53 2.80
CA VAL A 415 12.12 10.23 2.25
C VAL A 415 11.21 11.41 2.55
N LEU A 416 10.66 12.03 1.52
CA LEU A 416 9.69 13.10 1.62
C LEU A 416 8.31 12.61 1.17
N ALA A 417 7.26 13.26 1.68
CA ALA A 417 5.92 13.07 1.20
C ALA A 417 5.12 14.37 1.24
N GLN A 418 4.22 14.56 0.28
CA GLN A 418 3.31 15.70 0.21
C GLN A 418 1.89 15.27 -0.14
N ARG A 419 0.92 15.78 0.63
CA ARG A 419 -0.50 15.53 0.40
C ARG A 419 -1.11 16.66 -0.42
N LEU A 420 -1.88 16.30 -1.44
CA LEU A 420 -2.68 17.21 -2.26
C LEU A 420 -4.17 16.89 -2.07
N ASP A 421 -5.01 17.94 -2.00
CA ASP A 421 -6.47 17.78 -2.07
C ASP A 421 -6.94 17.58 -3.53
N GLY A 422 -8.24 17.33 -3.73
CA GLY A 422 -8.77 17.11 -5.08
C GLY A 422 -8.60 18.27 -6.05
N ALA A 423 -8.41 19.50 -5.55
CA ALA A 423 -8.16 20.70 -6.35
C ALA A 423 -6.66 20.94 -6.62
N GLY A 424 -5.77 20.11 -6.07
CA GLY A 424 -4.32 20.24 -6.24
C GLY A 424 -3.67 21.21 -5.25
N ASN A 425 -4.37 21.62 -4.19
CA ASN A 425 -3.76 22.42 -3.14
C ASN A 425 -2.91 21.53 -2.23
N LEU A 426 -1.75 22.07 -1.82
CA LEU A 426 -0.89 21.44 -0.83
C LEU A 426 -1.58 21.43 0.54
N VAL A 427 -1.76 20.24 1.13
CA VAL A 427 -2.40 20.06 2.44
C VAL A 427 -1.37 20.16 3.57
N TRP A 428 -0.19 19.57 3.40
CA TRP A 428 0.92 19.80 4.33
C TRP A 428 1.79 20.98 3.88
N PRO A 429 2.63 21.56 4.76
CA PRO A 429 3.47 22.70 4.42
C PRO A 429 4.30 22.49 3.14
N THR A 430 4.66 23.58 2.46
CA THR A 430 5.56 23.55 1.30
C THR A 430 6.87 22.83 1.66
N GLY A 431 7.33 21.94 0.78
CA GLY A 431 8.44 21.02 1.04
C GLY A 431 8.02 19.69 1.71
N GLY A 432 6.73 19.53 2.00
CA GLY A 432 6.15 18.29 2.51
C GLY A 432 6.58 17.91 3.93
N VAL A 433 6.35 16.64 4.25
CA VAL A 433 6.75 15.99 5.50
C VAL A 433 8.01 15.17 5.26
N VAL A 434 8.99 15.29 6.15
CA VAL A 434 10.16 14.41 6.17
C VAL A 434 9.76 13.09 6.83
N VAL A 435 9.49 12.06 6.02
CA VAL A 435 9.15 10.70 6.44
C VAL A 435 10.38 9.99 7.00
N SER A 436 11.53 10.18 6.37
CA SER A 436 12.82 9.74 6.88
C SER A 436 13.87 10.81 6.66
N SER A 437 14.66 11.04 7.69
CA SER A 437 15.72 12.05 7.73
C SER A 437 17.10 11.43 7.54
N GLN A 438 18.10 12.30 7.47
CA GLN A 438 19.51 11.96 7.23
C GLN A 438 20.25 11.64 8.54
N ALA A 439 19.90 10.55 9.21
CA ALA A 439 20.59 10.12 10.43
C ALA A 439 20.92 8.62 10.39
N PRO A 440 22.20 8.23 10.61
CA PRO A 440 23.40 9.05 10.69
C PRO A 440 23.83 9.59 9.31
N ALA A 441 24.74 10.58 9.29
CA ALA A 441 25.25 11.18 8.06
C ALA A 441 25.88 10.11 7.13
N LEU A 442 25.58 10.18 5.83
CA LEU A 442 26.05 9.29 4.75
C LEU A 442 25.25 8.00 4.48
N ALA A 443 23.98 7.91 4.91
CA ALA A 443 23.11 6.79 4.55
C ALA A 443 22.42 6.98 3.19
N SER A 444 22.58 6.02 2.28
CA SER A 444 21.81 5.87 1.05
C SER A 444 20.52 5.10 1.28
N LYS A 445 19.53 5.40 0.45
CA LYS A 445 18.26 4.68 0.39
C LYS A 445 17.98 4.33 -1.07
N ASP A 446 17.43 3.16 -1.28
CA ASP A 446 16.94 2.71 -2.58
C ASP A 446 15.53 2.11 -2.43
N ASP A 447 14.90 1.75 -3.55
CA ASP A 447 13.67 0.93 -3.59
C ASP A 447 12.52 1.39 -2.66
N LEU A 448 12.16 2.68 -2.74
CA LEU A 448 11.01 3.21 -1.99
C LEU A 448 9.70 2.54 -2.41
N GLU A 449 9.03 1.88 -1.49
CA GLU A 449 7.67 1.36 -1.69
C GLU A 449 6.69 2.02 -0.71
N VAL A 450 5.45 2.24 -1.18
CA VAL A 450 4.39 2.86 -0.38
C VAL A 450 3.05 2.18 -0.59
N GLY A 451 2.22 2.20 0.44
CA GLY A 451 0.84 1.75 0.39
C GLY A 451 -0.01 2.55 1.36
N ILE A 452 -1.33 2.44 1.27
CA ILE A 452 -2.24 3.17 2.14
C ILE A 452 -3.37 2.26 2.63
N ASP A 453 -3.71 2.37 3.92
CA ASP A 453 -4.85 1.65 4.47
C ASP A 453 -6.17 2.39 4.25
N SER A 454 -7.30 1.73 4.56
CA SER A 454 -8.62 2.32 4.37
C SER A 454 -8.91 3.52 5.28
N SER A 455 -8.07 3.75 6.30
CA SER A 455 -8.15 4.93 7.17
C SER A 455 -7.34 6.12 6.66
N GLY A 456 -6.61 5.92 5.55
CA GLY A 456 -5.79 6.96 4.93
C GLY A 456 -4.44 7.15 5.62
N VAL A 457 -3.94 6.16 6.35
CA VAL A 457 -2.59 6.20 6.90
C VAL A 457 -1.67 5.51 5.89
N MET A 458 -0.68 6.26 5.39
CA MET A 458 0.30 5.75 4.44
C MET A 458 1.38 4.96 5.18
N ARG A 459 1.86 3.87 4.57
CA ARG A 459 3.04 3.12 4.99
C ARG A 459 4.08 3.25 3.90
N ALA A 460 5.34 3.36 4.30
CA ALA A 460 6.48 3.37 3.41
C ALA A 460 7.55 2.39 3.90
N THR A 461 8.29 1.78 2.97
CA THR A 461 9.48 0.98 3.24
C THR A 461 10.56 1.27 2.20
N TRP A 462 11.82 1.05 2.57
CA TRP A 462 12.98 1.24 1.69
C TRP A 462 14.17 0.43 2.25
N ASP A 463 15.17 0.16 1.42
CA ASP A 463 16.47 -0.27 1.91
C ASP A 463 17.30 0.93 2.34
N ASP A 464 18.11 0.74 3.37
CA ASP A 464 18.80 1.82 4.05
C ASP A 464 20.11 1.33 4.64
N ASN A 465 21.23 1.94 4.27
CA ASN A 465 22.54 1.53 4.80
C ASN A 465 23.00 2.33 6.02
N ARG A 466 22.06 2.98 6.75
CA ARG A 466 22.36 3.77 7.94
C ARG A 466 23.05 3.00 9.08
N SER A 467 22.79 1.69 9.18
CA SER A 467 23.30 0.83 10.25
C SER A 467 24.27 -0.24 9.74
N ASP A 468 24.01 -0.82 8.57
CA ASP A 468 24.92 -1.72 7.86
C ASP A 468 25.19 -1.19 6.43
N PRO A 469 26.46 -1.03 6.00
CA PRO A 469 26.81 -0.69 4.61
C PRO A 469 26.19 -1.60 3.54
N SER A 470 25.82 -2.83 3.91
CA SER A 470 25.19 -3.83 3.05
C SER A 470 23.68 -3.62 2.87
N GLY A 471 23.08 -2.67 3.59
CA GLY A 471 21.64 -2.36 3.52
C GLY A 471 20.81 -3.09 4.57
N ASP A 472 19.87 -2.35 5.16
CA ASP A 472 18.87 -2.80 6.13
C ASP A 472 17.47 -2.35 5.68
N ILE A 473 16.41 -3.00 6.17
CA ILE A 473 15.04 -2.63 5.82
C ILE A 473 14.40 -1.80 6.93
N TYR A 474 13.91 -0.62 6.57
CA TYR A 474 13.18 0.28 7.46
C TYR A 474 11.81 0.60 6.91
N ALA A 475 10.87 0.85 7.81
CA ALA A 475 9.52 1.26 7.49
C ALA A 475 9.05 2.46 8.32
N GLN A 476 8.03 3.15 7.81
CA GLN A 476 7.44 4.30 8.47
C GLN A 476 5.94 4.42 8.20
N SER A 477 5.20 4.79 9.24
CA SER A 477 3.81 5.20 9.15
C SER A 477 3.72 6.72 9.07
N LEU A 478 2.88 7.22 8.16
CA LEU A 478 2.58 8.63 7.95
C LEU A 478 1.06 8.84 7.99
N ASN A 479 0.61 9.62 8.97
CA ASN A 479 -0.78 9.92 9.20
C ASN A 479 -1.30 11.00 8.25
N SER A 480 -2.62 11.06 8.09
CA SER A 480 -3.28 12.04 7.21
C SER A 480 -3.02 13.51 7.54
N ASP A 481 -2.66 13.82 8.79
CA ASP A 481 -2.29 15.16 9.27
C ASP A 481 -0.80 15.49 9.09
N GLY A 482 -0.01 14.55 8.56
CA GLY A 482 1.42 14.68 8.35
C GLY A 482 2.28 14.26 9.54
N SER A 483 1.68 13.80 10.63
CA SER A 483 2.43 13.25 11.76
C SER A 483 2.94 11.85 11.47
N LEU A 484 4.10 11.50 12.05
CA LEU A 484 4.69 10.16 11.97
C LEU A 484 4.34 9.31 13.18
N GLY A 485 4.33 7.99 12.97
CA GLY A 485 4.13 7.01 14.04
C GLY A 485 2.69 6.52 14.10
N LEU A 486 2.20 6.24 15.30
CA LEU A 486 0.78 5.94 15.50
C LEU A 486 -0.09 7.14 15.12
N PRO A 487 -1.32 6.89 14.63
CA PRO A 487 -2.28 7.98 14.41
C PRO A 487 -2.53 8.76 15.70
N PRO A 488 -2.65 10.11 15.62
CA PRO A 488 -3.01 10.92 16.77
C PRO A 488 -4.31 10.40 17.35
N CYS A 489 -4.29 10.12 18.64
CA CYS A 489 -5.43 9.49 19.28
C CYS A 489 -6.48 10.56 19.60
N GLY A 490 -7.73 10.23 19.35
CA GLY A 490 -8.83 11.16 19.55
C GLY A 490 -10.14 10.57 19.06
N ALA A 491 -11.23 11.29 19.32
CA ALA A 491 -12.52 10.93 18.75
C ALA A 491 -13.23 12.19 18.23
N SER A 492 -13.88 12.05 17.09
CA SER A 492 -14.62 13.12 16.42
C SER A 492 -15.93 12.58 15.87
N THR A 493 -16.95 13.43 15.84
CA THR A 493 -18.23 13.08 15.23
C THR A 493 -18.15 13.16 13.71
N TYR A 494 -18.85 12.27 13.04
CA TYR A 494 -19.02 12.24 11.59
C TYR A 494 -20.43 11.76 11.24
N CYS A 495 -20.78 11.83 9.96
CA CYS A 495 -22.13 11.53 9.48
C CYS A 495 -23.17 12.53 10.03
N THR A 496 -24.33 12.58 9.38
CA THR A 496 -25.40 13.53 9.75
C THR A 496 -26.55 12.75 10.38
N GLY A 497 -26.99 13.18 11.56
CA GLY A 497 -28.21 12.66 12.19
C GLY A 497 -29.47 13.11 11.46
N ALA A 498 -30.57 12.39 11.66
CA ALA A 498 -31.88 12.78 11.13
C ALA A 498 -32.81 13.29 12.25
N PRO A 499 -33.72 14.24 11.95
CA PRO A 499 -34.75 14.67 12.88
C PRO A 499 -35.57 13.50 13.44
N ASN A 500 -35.97 13.61 14.71
CA ASN A 500 -36.85 12.66 15.38
C ASN A 500 -38.15 13.34 15.82
N SER A 501 -39.09 12.59 16.40
CA SER A 501 -40.39 13.16 16.81
C SER A 501 -40.31 14.23 17.90
N ALA A 502 -39.18 14.38 18.57
CA ALA A 502 -38.95 15.38 19.62
C ALA A 502 -38.12 16.59 19.16
N GLY A 503 -37.51 16.57 17.97
CA GLY A 503 -36.69 17.70 17.50
C GLY A 503 -35.65 17.34 16.43
N PRO A 504 -34.49 18.04 16.40
CA PRO A 504 -33.52 17.98 15.30
C PRO A 504 -32.78 16.64 15.16
N GLY A 505 -32.95 15.70 16.10
CA GLY A 505 -32.28 14.40 16.09
C GLY A 505 -31.36 14.22 17.29
N ALA A 506 -30.85 12.99 17.46
CA ALA A 506 -29.91 12.68 18.51
C ALA A 506 -28.47 12.93 18.05
N SER A 507 -27.61 13.41 18.96
CA SER A 507 -26.19 13.60 18.74
C SER A 507 -25.37 12.75 19.70
N ILE A 508 -24.43 11.97 19.17
CA ILE A 508 -23.46 11.18 19.91
C ILE A 508 -22.24 12.03 20.30
N GLY A 509 -21.62 11.67 21.40
CA GLY A 509 -20.35 12.22 21.87
C GLY A 509 -19.65 11.23 22.77
N PHE A 510 -18.59 11.69 23.41
CA PHE A 510 -17.84 10.88 24.37
C PHE A 510 -17.27 11.72 25.50
N SER A 511 -16.89 11.04 26.58
CA SER A 511 -16.09 11.58 27.67
C SER A 511 -15.05 10.56 28.11
N GLY A 512 -14.07 11.01 28.90
CA GLY A 512 -12.99 10.17 29.40
C GLY A 512 -11.84 10.11 28.40
N SER A 513 -11.32 8.91 28.11
CA SER A 513 -10.10 8.73 27.32
C SER A 513 -10.24 7.65 26.26
N VAL A 514 -9.59 7.87 25.12
CA VAL A 514 -9.42 6.86 24.06
C VAL A 514 -8.13 6.04 24.22
N SER A 515 -7.42 6.15 25.34
CA SER A 515 -6.31 5.26 25.66
C SER A 515 -6.82 3.89 26.08
N VAL A 516 -6.30 2.83 25.45
CA VAL A 516 -6.59 1.44 25.78
C VAL A 516 -6.14 1.13 27.20
N ALA A 517 -4.94 1.54 27.59
CA ALA A 517 -4.42 1.35 28.95
C ALA A 517 -5.24 2.06 30.02
N GLN A 518 -5.80 3.24 29.71
CA GLN A 518 -6.66 3.95 30.66
C GLN A 518 -8.05 3.32 30.81
N ASN A 519 -8.53 2.60 29.78
CA ASN A 519 -9.82 1.92 29.77
C ASN A 519 -10.98 2.79 30.30
N ALA A 520 -11.08 4.02 29.81
CA ALA A 520 -11.94 5.06 30.39
C ALA A 520 -12.89 5.73 29.39
N LEU A 521 -13.13 5.12 28.23
CA LEU A 521 -14.02 5.69 27.22
C LEU A 521 -15.49 5.53 27.64
N THR A 522 -16.22 6.65 27.70
CA THR A 522 -17.68 6.63 27.89
C THR A 522 -18.36 7.27 26.69
N LEU A 523 -19.18 6.49 25.99
CA LEU A 523 -20.06 6.98 24.94
C LEU A 523 -21.23 7.72 25.56
N GLN A 524 -21.65 8.80 24.91
CA GLN A 524 -22.77 9.63 25.35
C GLN A 524 -23.65 9.97 24.17
N VAL A 525 -24.94 10.16 24.42
CA VAL A 525 -25.89 10.68 23.43
C VAL A 525 -26.80 11.70 24.09
N SER A 526 -27.22 12.69 23.31
CA SER A 526 -28.20 13.72 23.69
C SER A 526 -29.22 13.89 22.58
N GLY A 527 -30.40 14.45 22.88
CA GLY A 527 -31.44 14.73 21.88
C GLY A 527 -32.22 13.49 21.38
N ALA A 528 -32.03 12.32 21.97
CA ALA A 528 -32.85 11.13 21.70
C ALA A 528 -34.24 11.27 22.35
N ILE A 529 -35.18 10.36 22.02
CA ILE A 529 -36.51 10.38 22.64
C ILE A 529 -36.40 10.02 24.13
N ALA A 530 -36.94 10.89 24.99
CA ALA A 530 -36.90 10.74 26.45
C ALA A 530 -37.60 9.46 26.94
N SER A 531 -37.03 8.84 27.98
CA SER A 531 -37.62 7.68 28.68
C SER A 531 -37.96 6.49 27.76
N THR A 532 -37.12 6.25 26.74
CA THR A 532 -37.21 5.10 25.85
C THR A 532 -35.97 4.20 25.97
N SER A 533 -35.90 3.14 25.17
CA SER A 533 -34.71 2.29 25.10
C SER A 533 -33.90 2.60 23.85
N GLY A 534 -32.58 2.61 24.00
CA GLY A 534 -31.64 2.65 22.90
C GLY A 534 -30.47 1.70 23.11
N ILE A 535 -29.62 1.62 22.09
CA ILE A 535 -28.47 0.72 22.02
C ILE A 535 -27.33 1.49 21.38
N PHE A 536 -26.19 1.54 22.04
CA PHE A 536 -24.93 1.87 21.38
C PHE A 536 -24.46 0.66 20.58
N PHE A 537 -23.92 0.90 19.40
CA PHE A 537 -23.33 -0.13 18.56
C PHE A 537 -22.08 0.41 17.89
N TYR A 538 -21.18 -0.49 17.50
CA TYR A 538 -19.90 -0.10 16.94
C TYR A 538 -19.38 -1.13 15.94
N GLY A 539 -18.42 -0.70 15.12
CA GLY A 539 -17.79 -1.52 14.09
C GLY A 539 -16.50 -0.86 13.59
N PRO A 540 -15.61 -1.63 12.93
CA PRO A 540 -14.28 -1.13 12.53
C PRO A 540 -14.34 -0.12 11.38
N ASN A 541 -15.41 -0.13 10.57
CA ASN A 541 -15.48 0.71 9.37
C ASN A 541 -16.42 1.91 9.57
N ALA A 542 -16.02 3.06 9.04
CA ALA A 542 -16.91 4.19 8.81
C ALA A 542 -17.48 4.06 7.40
N THR A 543 -18.76 4.36 7.23
CA THR A 543 -19.43 4.32 5.93
C THR A 543 -20.04 5.68 5.61
N ALA A 544 -20.32 5.92 4.33
CA ALA A 544 -21.23 6.97 3.94
C ALA A 544 -22.61 6.78 4.61
N ALA A 545 -23.39 7.86 4.71
CA ALA A 545 -24.72 7.82 5.31
C ALA A 545 -25.68 6.96 4.49
N LEU A 546 -25.96 5.75 4.96
CA LEU A 546 -26.90 4.83 4.32
C LEU A 546 -28.29 4.98 4.96
N PRO A 547 -29.37 5.17 4.18
CA PRO A 547 -30.72 5.21 4.75
C PRO A 547 -31.01 3.99 5.61
N PHE A 548 -31.33 4.22 6.89
CA PHE A 548 -31.61 3.17 7.85
C PHE A 548 -32.69 3.62 8.81
N ARG A 549 -33.87 2.99 8.71
CA ARG A 549 -35.07 3.39 9.45
C ARG A 549 -35.39 4.87 9.15
N ASN A 550 -35.66 5.69 10.15
CA ASN A 550 -35.90 7.12 9.96
C ASN A 550 -34.59 7.95 9.94
N GLY A 551 -33.43 7.31 10.03
CA GLY A 551 -32.13 7.98 10.08
C GLY A 551 -31.13 7.38 9.10
N PHE A 552 -29.85 7.46 9.47
CA PHE A 552 -28.74 6.97 8.67
C PHE A 552 -27.85 6.01 9.45
N LEU A 553 -27.45 4.91 8.82
CA LEU A 553 -26.43 3.99 9.32
C LEU A 553 -25.09 4.40 8.73
N CYS A 554 -24.13 4.66 9.61
CA CYS A 554 -22.81 5.17 9.25
C CYS A 554 -21.67 4.27 9.75
N VAL A 555 -21.99 3.21 10.47
CA VAL A 555 -21.05 2.22 11.00
C VAL A 555 -21.11 0.95 10.16
N GLY A 556 -19.95 0.39 9.78
CA GLY A 556 -19.83 -0.83 8.98
C GLY A 556 -18.77 -1.81 9.51
N GLY A 557 -18.48 -2.85 8.72
CA GLY A 557 -17.39 -3.81 9.01
C GLY A 557 -17.71 -4.88 10.06
N GLY A 558 -18.97 -5.26 10.20
CA GLY A 558 -19.44 -6.18 11.24
C GLY A 558 -19.92 -5.41 12.48
N ILE A 559 -21.23 -5.14 12.55
CA ILE A 559 -21.81 -4.31 13.60
C ILE A 559 -22.02 -5.12 14.88
N LEU A 560 -21.45 -4.61 15.96
CA LEU A 560 -21.52 -5.17 17.30
C LEU A 560 -22.42 -4.31 18.18
N ARG A 561 -23.31 -4.95 18.93
CA ARG A 561 -24.29 -4.26 19.78
C ARG A 561 -23.84 -4.32 21.24
N LEU A 562 -23.91 -3.18 21.91
CA LEU A 562 -23.74 -3.09 23.35
C LEU A 562 -25.09 -3.35 24.05
N PRO A 563 -25.10 -3.55 25.37
CA PRO A 563 -26.33 -3.69 26.15
C PRO A 563 -27.32 -2.53 25.91
N VAL A 564 -28.60 -2.83 26.15
CA VAL A 564 -29.67 -1.83 26.07
C VAL A 564 -29.48 -0.78 27.17
N VAL A 565 -29.53 0.50 26.79
CA VAL A 565 -29.44 1.64 27.70
C VAL A 565 -30.74 2.45 27.62
N PRO A 566 -31.42 2.71 28.75
CA PRO A 566 -32.56 3.60 28.77
C PRO A 566 -32.11 5.06 28.56
N THR A 567 -32.87 5.83 27.80
CA THR A 567 -32.70 7.28 27.73
C THR A 567 -33.32 7.94 28.95
N SER A 568 -32.67 8.98 29.45
CA SER A 568 -33.14 9.80 30.56
C SER A 568 -34.43 10.55 30.18
N PRO A 569 -35.11 11.17 31.15
CA PRO A 569 -36.22 12.10 30.89
C PRO A 569 -35.85 13.31 30.01
N THR A 570 -34.56 13.58 29.81
CA THR A 570 -34.05 14.64 28.93
C THR A 570 -33.55 14.11 27.58
N GLY A 571 -33.74 12.83 27.29
CA GLY A 571 -33.31 12.24 26.02
C GLY A 571 -31.80 11.95 25.94
N SER A 572 -31.13 11.82 27.08
CA SER A 572 -29.70 11.51 27.15
C SER A 572 -29.44 10.07 27.56
N ALA A 573 -28.37 9.45 27.08
CA ALA A 573 -27.91 8.14 27.55
C ALA A 573 -26.38 8.08 27.52
N SER A 574 -25.79 7.18 28.31
CA SER A 574 -24.34 6.98 28.34
C SER A 574 -23.99 5.52 28.56
N TYR A 575 -22.86 5.09 28.03
CA TYR A 575 -22.32 3.75 28.23
C TYR A 575 -20.79 3.79 28.34
N SER A 576 -20.25 3.34 29.47
CA SER A 576 -18.81 3.18 29.65
C SER A 576 -18.35 1.87 29.02
N LEU A 577 -17.43 1.96 28.06
CA LEU A 577 -16.83 0.81 27.41
C LEU A 577 -15.77 0.18 28.32
N ASP A 578 -15.82 -1.14 28.45
CA ASP A 578 -14.73 -1.93 29.00
C ASP A 578 -13.94 -2.53 27.84
N LEU A 579 -12.82 -1.87 27.51
CA LEU A 579 -11.91 -2.27 26.44
C LEU A 579 -11.15 -3.57 26.76
N THR A 580 -11.18 -4.04 28.02
CA THR A 580 -10.53 -5.29 28.42
C THR A 580 -11.44 -6.52 28.34
N ASN A 581 -12.74 -6.29 28.11
CA ASN A 581 -13.75 -7.35 28.07
C ASN A 581 -14.74 -7.12 26.91
N PRO A 582 -14.28 -7.32 25.66
CA PRO A 582 -15.13 -7.10 24.50
C PRO A 582 -16.26 -8.15 24.44
N PRO A 583 -17.42 -7.83 23.83
CA PRO A 583 -18.55 -8.77 23.74
C PRO A 583 -18.22 -10.08 23.02
N VAL A 584 -17.27 -10.03 22.08
CA VAL A 584 -16.70 -11.17 21.34
C VAL A 584 -15.22 -10.89 21.03
N PRO A 585 -14.38 -11.89 20.79
CA PRO A 585 -12.95 -11.67 20.51
C PRO A 585 -12.67 -10.73 19.33
N GLN A 586 -13.48 -10.79 18.26
CA GLN A 586 -13.36 -9.92 17.09
C GLN A 586 -13.72 -8.45 17.37
N ALA A 587 -14.29 -8.16 18.55
CA ALA A 587 -14.70 -6.84 18.99
C ALA A 587 -13.63 -6.13 19.85
N GLN A 588 -12.43 -6.72 19.95
CA GLN A 588 -11.33 -6.17 20.72
C GLN A 588 -10.81 -4.89 20.08
N ILE A 589 -10.88 -3.80 20.84
CA ILE A 589 -10.26 -2.52 20.48
C ILE A 589 -8.80 -2.57 20.96
N THR A 590 -7.87 -2.29 20.05
CA THR A 590 -6.43 -2.27 20.33
C THR A 590 -5.86 -0.88 20.08
N ALA A 591 -4.67 -0.61 20.65
CA ALA A 591 -3.94 0.61 20.35
C ALA A 591 -3.70 0.74 18.83
N GLY A 592 -3.79 1.95 18.31
CA GLY A 592 -3.69 2.25 16.88
C GLY A 592 -4.95 1.89 16.05
N SER A 593 -5.88 1.10 16.59
CA SER A 593 -7.12 0.78 15.88
C SER A 593 -8.10 1.94 15.89
N ALA A 594 -8.89 2.06 14.82
CA ALA A 594 -9.95 3.06 14.69
C ALA A 594 -11.31 2.39 14.58
N TRP A 595 -12.27 2.87 15.38
CA TRP A 595 -13.61 2.29 15.50
C TRP A 595 -14.69 3.36 15.38
N SER A 596 -15.83 2.96 14.82
CA SER A 596 -17.00 3.81 14.65
C SER A 596 -18.12 3.40 15.59
N PHE A 597 -18.73 4.37 16.26
CA PHE A 597 -19.81 4.19 17.24
C PHE A 597 -21.03 4.98 16.81
N GLN A 598 -22.23 4.44 17.07
CA GLN A 598 -23.49 5.12 16.80
C GLN A 598 -24.56 4.64 17.78
N PHE A 599 -25.58 5.46 18.01
CA PHE A 599 -26.69 5.15 18.91
C PHE A 599 -27.98 4.95 18.13
N TRP A 600 -28.64 3.80 18.35
CA TRP A 600 -29.99 3.54 17.89
C TRP A 600 -30.98 3.77 19.04
N TYR A 601 -32.14 4.36 18.78
CA TYR A 601 -33.17 4.56 19.79
C TYR A 601 -34.59 4.39 19.24
N ARG A 602 -35.52 4.05 20.14
CA ARG A 602 -36.95 3.99 19.83
C ARG A 602 -37.53 5.38 19.66
N ASP A 603 -38.42 5.51 18.68
CA ASP A 603 -39.20 6.70 18.43
C ASP A 603 -40.61 6.29 18.00
N SER A 604 -41.47 6.03 18.98
CA SER A 604 -42.81 5.46 18.75
C SER A 604 -43.75 6.38 17.96
N ALA A 605 -43.44 7.67 17.86
CA ALA A 605 -44.24 8.63 17.10
C ALA A 605 -43.76 8.82 15.66
N ALA A 606 -42.55 8.37 15.31
CA ALA A 606 -41.99 8.51 13.96
C ALA A 606 -42.27 7.28 13.08
N SER A 607 -43.37 7.32 12.34
CA SER A 607 -43.73 6.35 11.29
C SER A 607 -42.80 6.46 10.07
N PRO A 608 -42.52 5.37 9.31
CA PRO A 608 -43.04 4.01 9.48
C PRO A 608 -42.16 3.08 10.33
N PHE A 609 -40.94 3.50 10.67
CA PHE A 609 -39.94 2.61 11.26
C PHE A 609 -39.85 2.67 12.80
N PHE A 610 -40.53 3.63 13.42
CA PHE A 610 -40.68 3.80 14.87
C PHE A 610 -39.35 3.86 15.65
N SER A 611 -38.29 4.29 14.99
CA SER A 611 -36.94 4.36 15.54
C SER A 611 -36.02 5.14 14.62
N ASN A 612 -34.94 5.63 15.20
CA ASN A 612 -33.99 6.52 14.53
C ASN A 612 -32.56 6.25 15.05
N THR A 613 -31.57 6.92 14.47
CA THR A 613 -30.16 6.86 14.84
C THR A 613 -29.62 8.25 15.16
N SER A 614 -28.55 8.32 15.95
CA SER A 614 -27.74 9.53 16.08
C SER A 614 -26.86 9.73 14.84
N ASP A 615 -26.15 10.85 14.75
CA ASP A 615 -24.86 10.90 14.05
C ASP A 615 -23.86 9.86 14.62
N ALA A 616 -22.67 9.75 14.04
CA ALA A 616 -21.68 8.74 14.42
C ALA A 616 -20.42 9.36 15.04
N LEU A 617 -19.69 8.59 15.83
CA LEU A 617 -18.41 8.96 16.42
C LEU A 617 -17.33 8.03 15.85
N ARG A 618 -16.23 8.58 15.34
CA ARG A 618 -15.02 7.82 14.99
C ARG A 618 -13.98 8.07 16.08
N ALA A 619 -13.44 7.02 16.67
CA ALA A 619 -12.38 7.10 17.65
C ALA A 619 -11.16 6.29 17.21
N THR A 620 -9.98 6.90 17.32
CA THR A 620 -8.67 6.26 17.18
C THR A 620 -8.07 6.09 18.57
N PHE A 621 -7.72 4.86 18.93
CA PHE A 621 -7.32 4.53 20.29
C PHE A 621 -5.80 4.60 20.49
N CYS A 622 -5.34 5.22 21.58
CA CYS A 622 -3.93 5.19 22.00
C CYS A 622 -3.60 3.91 22.77
N PRO A 623 -2.31 3.59 22.89
CA PRO A 623 -1.81 2.73 23.96
C PRO A 623 -2.40 3.05 25.33
#